data_AF-A0A9W7Q5H6-F1
#
_entry.id   AF-A0A9W7Q5H6-F1
#
_cell.length_a   1.000
_cell.length_b   1.000
_cell.length_c   1.000
_cell.angle_alpha   90.00
_cell.angle_beta   90.00
_cell.angle_gamma   90.00
#
_symmetry.space_group_name_H-M   'P 1'
#
loop_
_entity.id
_entity.type
_entity.pdbx_description
1 polymer ?
#
loop_
_entity_poly.entity_id
_entity_poly.type
_entity_poly.pdbx_seq_one_letter_code
_entity_poly.pdbx_strand_id
1 'polypeptide(L)' 'MDIYELANGVDSKEKLVEFLFYLQKDFKENKDEWENITLESLEAWLNDCDGAFQNKGEEMPKNIS' A
#
# COMPACT_ATOMS: atom_id res chain seq x y z
N MET A 1 1.64 16.32 -4.80
CA MET A 1 2.64 15.47 -4.12
C MET A 1 2.70 14.22 -4.97
N ASP A 2 3.89 13.81 -5.42
CA ASP A 2 4.02 12.64 -6.27
C ASP A 2 3.73 11.39 -5.43
N ILE A 3 2.76 10.59 -5.88
CA ILE A 3 2.34 9.39 -5.17
C ILE A 3 3.42 8.30 -5.16
N TYR A 4 4.27 8.28 -6.19
CA TYR A 4 5.39 7.35 -6.29
C TYR A 4 6.51 7.71 -5.30
N GLU A 5 6.72 9.00 -5.05
CA GLU A 5 7.66 9.45 -4.01
C GLU A 5 7.15 9.10 -2.60
N LEU A 6 5.85 9.28 -2.34
CA LEU A 6 5.21 8.87 -1.08
C LEU A 6 5.35 7.35 -0.86
N ALA A 7 5.09 6.54 -1.89
CA ALA A 7 5.17 5.08 -1.80
C ALA A 7 6.57 4.59 -1.41
N ASN A 8 7.62 5.18 -1.99
CA ASN A 8 9.02 4.83 -1.69
C ASN A 8 9.44 5.16 -0.25
N GLY A 9 8.72 6.06 0.43
CA GLY A 9 9.02 6.52 1.78
C GLY A 9 8.31 5.77 2.91
N VAL A 10 7.45 4.79 2.60
CA VAL A 10 6.64 4.08 3.59
C VAL A 10 7.50 3.08 4.39
N ASP A 11 7.90 3.47 5.60
CA ASP A 11 8.68 2.66 6.53
C ASP A 11 8.02 2.53 7.92
N SER A 12 6.83 3.11 8.10
CA SER A 12 6.07 3.07 9.35
C SER A 12 4.57 3.02 9.10
N LYS A 13 3.82 2.66 10.15
CA LYS A 13 2.35 2.64 10.14
C LYS A 13 1.76 4.03 9.86
N GLU A 14 2.34 5.08 10.43
CA GLU A 14 1.91 6.46 10.22
C GLU A 14 2.09 6.88 8.77
N LYS A 15 3.25 6.54 8.16
CA LYS A 15 3.50 6.83 6.75
C LYS A 15 2.63 6.01 5.81
N LEU A 16 2.29 4.77 6.19
CA LEU A 16 1.32 3.97 5.44
C LEU A 16 -0.06 4.62 5.47
N VAL A 17 -0.53 5.10 6.63
CA VAL A 17 -1.81 5.81 6.75
C VAL A 17 -1.80 7.09 5.91
N GLU A 18 -0.70 7.85 5.93
CA GLU A 18 -0.54 9.05 5.11
C GLU A 18 -0.57 8.72 3.60
N PHE A 19 0.16 7.69 3.18
CA PHE A 19 0.15 7.21 1.79
C PHE A 19 -1.26 6.81 1.35
N LEU A 20 -1.99 6.02 2.15
CA LEU A 20 -3.36 5.60 1.84
C LEU A 20 -4.32 6.79 1.71
N PHE A 21 -4.15 7.82 2.55
CA PHE A 21 -4.96 9.04 2.46
C PHE A 21 -4.74 9.75 1.11
N TYR A 22 -3.49 9.93 0.69
CA TYR A 22 -3.19 10.56 -0.60
C TYR A 22 -3.56 9.67 -1.79
N LEU A 23 -3.44 8.35 -1.67
CA LEU A 23 -3.87 7.38 -2.67
C LEU A 23 -5.37 7.44 -2.93
N GLN A 24 -6.18 7.53 -1.88
CA GLN A 24 -7.63 7.72 -2.03
C GLN A 24 -7.98 9.07 -2.68
N LYS A 25 -7.21 10.12 -2.41
CA LYS A 25 -7.42 11.42 -3.01
C LYS A 25 -7.07 11.40 -4.50
N ASP A 26 -5.91 10.85 -4.84
CA ASP A 26 -5.45 10.69 -6.23
C ASP A 26 -6.43 9.83 -7.04
N PHE A 27 -6.88 8.70 -6.48
CA PHE A 27 -7.89 7.85 -7.11
C PHE A 27 -9.21 8.58 -7.41
N LYS A 28 -9.61 9.54 -6.58
CA LYS A 28 -10.83 10.34 -6.80
C LYS A 28 -10.63 11.43 -7.85
N GLU A 29 -9.47 12.06 -7.84
CA GLU A 29 -9.16 13.21 -8.70
C GLU A 29 -8.75 12.78 -10.12
N ASN A 30 -8.08 11.63 -10.25
CA ASN A 30 -7.48 11.13 -11.49
C ASN A 30 -8.06 9.77 -11.91
N LYS A 31 -9.31 9.48 -11.55
CA LYS A 31 -9.95 8.17 -11.74
C LYS A 31 -9.82 7.60 -13.16
N ASP A 32 -9.88 8.46 -14.18
CA ASP A 32 -9.82 8.06 -15.60
C ASP A 32 -8.40 7.66 -16.05
N GLU A 33 -7.37 8.02 -15.30
CA GLU A 33 -5.97 7.65 -15.55
C GLU A 33 -5.57 6.33 -14.88
N TRP A 34 -6.41 5.83 -13.97
CA TRP A 34 -6.14 4.59 -13.23
C TRP A 34 -6.57 3.36 -14.04
N GLU A 35 -5.64 2.44 -14.28
CA GLU A 35 -5.94 1.17 -14.96
C GLU A 35 -6.93 0.29 -14.19
N ASN A 36 -6.95 0.41 -12.85
CA ASN A 36 -7.83 -0.35 -11.97
C ASN A 36 -8.89 0.57 -11.33
N ILE A 37 -10.15 0.17 -11.48
CA ILE A 37 -11.32 0.96 -11.07
C ILE A 37 -11.62 0.81 -9.56
N THR A 38 -10.86 -0.03 -8.85
CA THR A 38 -11.06 -0.34 -7.42
C THR A 38 -9.75 -0.46 -6.67
N LEU A 39 -9.79 -0.26 -5.35
CA LEU A 39 -8.68 -0.54 -4.43
C LEU A 39 -8.62 -2.02 -4.00
N GLU A 40 -9.38 -2.90 -4.66
CA GLU A 40 -9.47 -4.33 -4.33
C GLU A 40 -8.11 -5.02 -4.43
N SER A 41 -7.25 -4.59 -5.36
CA SER A 41 -5.87 -5.10 -5.50
C SER A 41 -5.03 -4.84 -4.25
N LEU A 42 -5.27 -3.71 -3.58
CA LEU A 42 -4.57 -3.33 -2.36
C LEU A 42 -5.06 -4.15 -1.16
N GLU A 43 -6.38 -4.38 -1.09
CA GLU A 43 -6.98 -5.25 -0.08
C GLU A 43 -6.53 -6.71 -0.23
N ALA A 44 -6.51 -7.23 -1.47
CA ALA A 44 -5.98 -8.55 -1.78
C ALA A 44 -4.51 -8.66 -1.37
N TRP A 45 -3.71 -7.64 -1.67
CA TRP A 45 -2.31 -7.61 -1.28
C TRP A 45 -2.13 -7.57 0.25
N LEU A 46 -2.91 -6.77 0.98
CA LEU A 46 -2.84 -6.70 2.45
C LEU A 46 -3.21 -8.03 3.11
N ASN A 47 -4.24 -8.71 2.59
CA ASN A 47 -4.67 -10.01 3.10
C ASN A 47 -3.67 -11.14 2.80
N ASP A 48 -2.89 -11.01 1.72
CA ASP A 48 -1.88 -12.00 1.30
C ASP A 48 -0.44 -11.56 1.60
N CYS A 49 -0.24 -10.44 2.30
CA CYS A 49 1.09 -9.87 2.48
C CYS A 49 2.01 -10.78 3.31
N ASP A 50 1.42 -11.60 4.19
CA ASP A 50 2.11 -12.65 4.95
C ASP A 50 2.79 -13.68 4.03
N GLY A 51 2.15 -14.00 2.89
CA GLY A 51 2.68 -14.88 1.85
C GLY A 51 3.96 -14.33 1.21
N ALA A 52 4.13 -13.00 1.16
CA ALA A 52 5.34 -12.38 0.64
C ALA A 52 6.57 -12.64 1.53
N PHE A 53 6.40 -12.66 2.86
CA PHE A 53 7.47 -13.03 3.80
C PHE A 53 7.81 -14.53 3.69
N GLN A 54 6.78 -15.39 3.62
CA GLN A 54 6.95 -16.83 3.47
C GLN A 54 7.70 -17.20 2.18
N ASN A 55 7.33 -16.58 1.05
CA ASN A 55 7.97 -16.82 -0.25
C ASN A 55 9.45 -16.42 -0.29
N LYS A 56 9.84 -15.42 0.52
CA LYS A 56 11.24 -14.98 0.65
C LYS A 56 12.03 -15.75 1.71
N GLY A 57 11.39 -16.63 2.48
CA GLY A 57 12.00 -17.30 3.63
C GLY A 57 12.31 -16.33 4.78
N GLU A 58 11.66 -15.17 4.82
CA GLU A 58 11.83 -14.16 5.85
C GLU A 58 10.83 -14.41 6.98
N GLU A 59 11.26 -14.23 8.24
CA GLU A 59 10.32 -14.25 9.36
C GLU A 59 9.45 -12.99 9.34
N MET A 60 8.15 -13.17 9.57
CA MET A 60 7.25 -12.05 9.83
C MET A 60 7.78 -11.18 10.97
N PRO A 61 7.74 -9.84 10.84
CA PRO A 61 8.24 -8.97 11.91
C PRO A 61 7.40 -9.17 13.18
N LYS A 62 8.06 -9.60 14.25
CA LYS A 62 7.40 -10.01 15.51
C LYS A 62 6.85 -8.85 16.36
N ASN A 63 7.04 -7.60 15.93
CA ASN A 63 6.73 -6.38 16.71
C ASN A 63 5.95 -5.33 15.89
N ILE A 64 4.92 -5.74 15.15
CA ILE A 64 4.00 -4.77 14.53
C ILE A 64 2.69 -4.78 15.33
N SER A 65 2.44 -3.71 16.09
CA SER A 65 1.18 -3.46 16.83
C SER A 65 0.32 -2.40 16.15
#